data_AF-A0AAP0LSV4-F1
#
_entry.id   AF-A0AAP0LSV4-F1
#
_cell.length_a   1.000
_cell.length_b   1.000
_cell.length_c   1.000
_cell.angle_alpha   90.00
_cell.angle_beta   90.00
_cell.angle_gamma   90.00
#
_symmetry.space_group_name_H-M   'P 1'
#
loop_
_entity.id
_entity.type
_entity.pdbx_description
1 polymer ?
#
loop_
_entity_poly.entity_id
_entity_poly.type
_entity_poly.pdbx_seq_one_letter_code
_entity_poly.pdbx_strand_id
1 'polypeptide(L)'
;MSSAEAIANNEDLLTEILVRLPKGSIIKFKCVCKDWQYLISSPCFSRRRNLDRPRSPWSLPTEDLCRITLVGQVHHWPRSFNSSVS
;
A
#
# COMPACT_ATOMS: atom_id res chain seq x y z
N MET A 1 3.68 -29.83 11.11
CA MET A 1 3.71 -28.38 10.84
C MET A 1 2.31 -27.96 10.43
N SER A 2 1.71 -27.05 11.18
CA SER A 2 0.44 -26.44 10.78
C SER A 2 0.65 -25.47 9.63
N SER A 3 -0.34 -25.27 8.77
CA SER A 3 -0.31 -24.23 7.73
C SER A 3 -0.02 -22.85 8.32
N ALA A 4 -0.48 -22.58 9.55
CA ALA A 4 -0.21 -21.33 10.25
C ALA A 4 1.29 -21.16 10.58
N GLU A 5 1.97 -22.23 11.00
CA GLU A 5 3.41 -22.19 11.29
C GLU A 5 4.24 -22.00 10.02
N ALA A 6 3.82 -22.62 8.91
CA ALA A 6 4.49 -22.47 7.62
C ALA A 6 4.46 -21.02 7.11
N ILE A 7 3.33 -20.32 7.31
CA ILE A 7 3.19 -18.91 6.96
C ILE A 7 3.99 -18.03 7.92
N ALA A 8 3.94 -18.31 9.22
CA ALA A 8 4.65 -17.52 10.24
C ALA A 8 6.18 -17.57 10.10
N ASN A 9 6.73 -18.69 9.60
CA ASN A 9 8.17 -18.84 9.37
C ASN A 9 8.65 -18.30 8.00
N ASN A 10 7.74 -17.82 7.14
CA ASN A 10 8.11 -17.35 5.81
C ASN A 10 8.04 -15.82 5.74
N GLU A 11 9.19 -15.17 5.89
CA GLU A 11 9.34 -13.71 5.89
C GLU A 11 8.89 -13.06 4.58
N ASP A 12 9.09 -13.71 3.43
CA ASP A 12 8.68 -13.20 2.12
C ASP A 12 7.15 -13.17 1.99
N LEU A 13 6.48 -14.24 2.40
CA LEU A 13 5.02 -14.32 2.40
C LEU A 13 4.42 -13.31 3.38
N LEU A 14 4.99 -13.20 4.59
CA LEU A 14 4.57 -12.19 5.57
C LEU A 14 4.74 -10.78 5.02
N THR A 15 5.86 -10.50 4.34
CA THR A 15 6.12 -9.21 3.70
C THR A 15 5.06 -8.88 2.66
N GLU A 16 4.72 -9.84 1.80
CA GLU A 16 3.71 -9.64 0.75
C GLU A 16 2.31 -9.36 1.34
N ILE A 17 1.91 -10.12 2.35
CA ILE A 17 0.63 -9.92 3.05
C ILE A 17 0.61 -8.52 3.69
N LEU A 18 1.65 -8.15 4.42
CA LEU A 18 1.74 -6.87 5.12
C LEU A 18 1.82 -5.67 4.17
N VAL A 19 2.50 -5.78 3.03
CA VAL A 19 2.58 -4.69 2.04
C VAL A 19 1.19 -4.33 1.50
N ARG A 20 0.32 -5.32 1.30
CA ARG A 20 -1.04 -5.13 0.76
C ARG A 20 -2.04 -4.50 1.74
N LEU A 21 -1.75 -4.53 3.05
CA LEU A 21 -2.66 -3.98 4.06
C LEU A 21 -2.52 -2.46 4.18
N PRO A 22 -3.55 -1.72 4.63
CA PRO A 22 -3.44 -0.27 4.89
C PRO A 22 -2.41 0.08 5.99
N LYS A 23 -1.79 1.26 5.88
CA LYS A 23 -0.73 1.71 6.81
C LYS A 23 -1.21 1.74 8.28
N GLY A 24 -2.47 2.13 8.51
CA GLY A 24 -3.06 2.21 9.84
C GLY A 24 -3.26 0.86 10.55
N SER A 25 -3.32 -0.23 9.79
CA SER A 25 -3.38 -1.59 10.34
C SER A 25 -1.98 -2.14 10.63
N ILE A 26 -1.02 -1.81 9.76
CA ILE A 26 0.38 -2.27 9.88
C ILE A 26 1.04 -1.85 11.19
N ILE A 27 0.77 -0.62 11.64
CA ILE A 27 1.35 -0.12 12.89
C ILE A 27 0.91 -0.97 14.09
N LYS A 28 -0.34 -1.48 14.08
CA LYS A 28 -0.86 -2.34 15.14
C LYS A 28 -0.20 -3.72 15.15
N PHE A 29 0.19 -4.21 13.98
CA PHE A 29 0.82 -5.53 13.87
C PHE A 29 2.26 -5.59 14.38
N LYS A 30 2.90 -4.44 14.59
CA LYS A 30 4.21 -4.38 15.28
C LYS A 30 4.15 -4.96 16.69
N CYS A 31 2.97 -4.99 17.32
CA CYS A 31 2.81 -5.48 18.68
C CYS A 31 2.43 -6.97 18.77
N VAL A 32 2.30 -7.68 17.63
CA VAL A 32 1.86 -9.09 17.61
C VAL A 32 2.99 -10.03 18.03
N CYS A 33 4.17 -9.89 17.42
CA CYS A 33 5.37 -10.62 17.81
C CYS A 33 6.64 -9.88 17.34
N LYS A 34 7.80 -10.34 17.83
CA LYS A 34 9.10 -9.75 17.54
C LYS A 34 9.45 -9.82 16.05
N ASP A 35 9.11 -10.92 15.38
CA ASP A 35 9.40 -11.12 13.96
C ASP A 35 8.65 -10.11 13.09
N TRP A 36 7.37 -9.89 13.38
CA TRP A 36 6.57 -8.89 12.67
C TRP A 36 7.07 -7.47 12.96
N GLN A 37 7.48 -7.18 14.20
CA GLN A 37 8.08 -5.90 14.55
C GLN A 37 9.37 -5.65 13.76
N TYR A 38 10.25 -6.65 13.67
CA TYR A 38 11.51 -6.58 12.94
C TYR A 38 11.26 -6.37 11.44
N LEU A 39 10.36 -7.17 10.86
CA LEU A 39 10.00 -7.12 9.46
C LEU A 39 9.42 -5.76 9.06
N ILE A 40 8.45 -5.25 9.83
CA ILE A 40 7.79 -3.96 9.56
C ILE A 40 8.77 -2.78 9.75
N SER A 41 9.74 -2.91 10.66
CA SER A 41 10.74 -1.87 10.91
C SER A 41 11.89 -1.90 9.90
N SER A 42 11.96 -2.91 9.04
CA SER A 42 13.01 -3.04 8.03
C SER A 42 12.88 -1.99 6.91
N PRO A 43 13.99 -1.41 6.44
CA PRO A 43 13.97 -0.50 5.29
C PRO A 43 13.53 -1.21 4.00
N CYS A 44 13.75 -2.52 3.88
CA CYS A 44 13.30 -3.32 2.73
C CYS A 44 11.78 -3.33 2.60
N PHE A 45 11.08 -3.48 3.74
CA PHE A 45 9.63 -3.44 3.81
C PHE A 45 9.07 -2.08 3.35
N SER A 46 9.69 -0.99 3.82
CA SER A 46 9.31 0.38 3.45
C SER A 46 9.50 0.68 1.95
N ARG A 47 10.55 0.11 1.33
CA ARG A 47 10.78 0.20 -0.12
C ARG A 47 9.73 -0.56 -0.90
N ARG A 48 9.50 -1.84 -0.61
CA ARG A 48 8.47 -2.68 -1.26
C ARG A 48 7.11 -1.98 -1.23
N ARG A 49 6.74 -1.46 -0.06
CA ARG A 49 5.48 -0.74 0.15
C ARG A 49 5.36 0.60 -0.61
N ASN A 50 6.47 1.26 -0.91
CA ASN A 50 6.45 2.48 -1.75
C ASN A 50 6.36 2.15 -3.24
N LEU A 51 6.96 1.03 -3.67
CA LEU A 51 6.89 0.58 -5.06
C LEU A 51 5.48 0.06 -5.43
N ASP A 52 4.82 -0.62 -4.50
CA ASP A 52 3.45 -1.16 -4.70
C ASP A 52 2.36 -0.08 -4.73
N ARG A 53 2.67 1.13 -4.27
CA ARG A 53 1.75 2.25 -4.42
C ARG A 53 1.91 2.75 -5.85
N PRO A 54 0.93 2.52 -6.76
CA PRO A 54 0.96 3.20 -8.05
C PRO A 54 1.13 4.68 -7.72
N ARG A 55 2.16 5.30 -8.31
CA ARG A 55 2.34 6.74 -8.23
C ARG A 55 1.00 7.30 -8.67
N SER A 56 0.27 7.88 -7.73
CA SER A 56 -1.03 8.46 -8.01
C SER A 56 -0.82 9.34 -9.25
N PRO A 57 -1.58 9.14 -10.34
CA PRO A 57 -1.41 9.96 -11.53
C PRO A 57 -1.45 11.46 -11.20
N TRP A 58 -2.14 11.80 -10.12
CA TRP A 58 -2.29 13.13 -9.53
C TRP A 58 -1.07 13.63 -8.72
N SER A 59 0.04 12.89 -8.66
CA SER A 59 1.31 13.29 -8.01
C SER A 59 2.45 13.52 -9.01
N LEU A 60 2.13 13.57 -10.31
CA LEU A 60 3.05 13.97 -11.37
C LEU A 60 3.04 15.50 -11.51
N PRO A 61 4.17 16.13 -11.89
CA PRO A 61 4.15 17.51 -12.34
C PRO A 61 3.16 17.63 -13.51
N THR A 62 2.35 18.69 -13.50
CA THR A 62 1.19 18.92 -14.37
C THR A 62 1.46 18.81 -15.87
N GLU A 63 2.72 18.79 -16.31
CA GLU A 63 3.13 18.65 -17.71
C GLU A 63 3.00 17.23 -18.28
N ASP A 64 2.92 16.18 -17.45
CA ASP A 64 2.75 14.78 -17.93
C ASP A 64 1.27 14.34 -18.08
N LEU A 65 0.30 15.16 -17.62
CA LEU A 65 -1.13 14.85 -17.72
C LEU A 65 -1.65 14.82 -19.17
N CYS A 66 -0.98 15.53 -20.09
CA CYS A 66 -1.34 15.52 -21.51
C CYS A 66 -1.19 14.14 -22.17
N ARG A 67 -0.29 13.27 -21.68
CA ARG A 67 -0.10 11.92 -22.24
C ARG A 67 -1.11 10.89 -21.73
N ILE A 68 -1.65 11.09 -20.53
CA ILE A 68 -2.56 10.13 -19.87
C ILE A 68 -4.02 10.35 -20.33
N THR A 69 -4.39 11.57 -20.70
CA THR A 69 -5.78 11.91 -21.09
C THR A 69 -6.15 11.39 -22.50
N LEU A 70 -5.20 10.88 -23.28
CA LEU A 70 -5.44 10.36 -24.63
C LEU A 70 -5.91 8.89 -24.69
N VAL A 71 -5.86 8.16 -23.58
CA VAL A 71 -6.47 6.82 -23.49
C VAL A 71 -7.64 6.93 -22.52
N GLY A 72 -8.80 7.27 -23.07
CA GLY A 72 -10.00 7.58 -22.30
C GLY A 72 -10.36 6.49 -21.30
N GLN A 73 -10.67 6.89 -20.07
CA GLN A 73 -11.53 6.12 -19.18
C GLN A 73 -12.14 7.03 -18.11
N VAL A 74 -13.33 7.51 -18.47
CA VAL A 74 -14.45 7.71 -17.54
C VAL A 74 -14.61 6.47 -16.65
N HIS A 75 -14.92 6.63 -15.36
CA HIS A 75 -15.46 5.65 -14.37
C HIS A 75 -14.89 5.71 -12.93
N HIS A 76 -14.28 6.81 -12.48
CA HIS A 76 -14.07 7.00 -11.02
C HIS A 76 -14.46 8.41 -10.56
N TRP A 77 -15.67 8.54 -9.99
CA TRP A 77 -16.11 9.74 -9.27
C TRP A 77 -15.43 9.79 -7.88
N PRO A 78 -14.72 10.87 -7.52
CA PRO A 78 -14.14 11.00 -6.18
C PRO A 78 -15.23 11.15 -5.12
N ARG A 79 -15.21 10.27 -4.12
CA ARG A 79 -16.09 10.27 -2.93
C ARG A 79 -15.92 11.48 -2.00
N SER A 80 -15.16 12.50 -2.41
CA SER A 80 -14.77 13.66 -1.59
C SER A 80 -15.37 14.99 -2.05
N PHE A 81 -16.15 15.02 -3.15
CA PHE A 81 -16.72 16.27 -3.69
C PHE A 81 -18.16 16.56 -3.22
N ASN A 82 -18.55 16.09 -2.04
CA ASN A 82 -19.86 16.40 -1.45
C ASN A 82 -19.75 17.11 -0.08
N SER A 83 -18.76 17.98 0.08
CA SER A 83 -18.69 18.88 1.23
C SER A 83 -18.14 20.24 0.80
N SER A 84 -18.87 20.91 -0.08
CA SER A 84 -18.96 22.37 -0.17
C SER A 84 -19.82 22.72 -1.38
N VAL A 85 -21.13 22.69 -1.20
CA VAL A 85 -21.97 23.74 -1.76
C VAL A 85 -22.98 24.09 -0.66
N SER A 86 -22.96 25.36 -0.26
CA SER A 86 -23.84 25.97 0.73
C SER A 86 -25.28 26.03 0.23
#